data_AF-A0A1W6ASE6-F1
#
_entry.id   AF-A0A1W6ASE6-F1
#
_cell.length_a   1.000
_cell.length_b   1.000
_cell.length_c   1.000
_cell.angle_alpha   90.00
_cell.angle_beta   90.00
_cell.angle_gamma   90.00
#
_symmetry.space_group_name_H-M   'P 1'
#
loop_
_entity.id
_entity.type
_entity.pdbx_description
1 polymer ?
#
loop_
_entity_poly.entity_id
_entity_poly.type
_entity_poly.pdbx_seq_one_letter_code
_entity_poly.pdbx_strand_id
1 'polypeptide(L)'
;MIGIFSIGITNTYASENSNFNINSQPIEEQAINFAKTDFEHSITSILLMENNTETDINYTLGSPFKMLDGENTANSSIFFPVFSDADNTIKYIYTVKKNTNGEYSGSISQFLAKELQNLVDSNITDTTLFFQDNSIYYSDNGQIKLLWKSPLSTEKNGVSSFTEKNDLISVNIKNKIKNFSKKQNFPAVKRVKSVSSGDNFIMINWRIAETQTSFPWCAAYVEAAILCNKTDVRATSARAIMHYTYPNLNNSQIESKSLNQDQIIKYANYCGVYPKKVARILNLSEVQTQLRKGNAIYMGTAGYGNYSNSRHALALFGWVNQGGYQTYYVWNPWYNYPTVISANAGPVTIPVPGGGFTWDNTITNW
;
A
#
# COMPACT_ATOMS: atom_id res chain seq x y z
N MET A 1 -17.40 -58.55 -18.15
CA MET A 1 -17.87 -57.44 -17.29
C MET A 1 -17.35 -57.75 -15.89
N ILE A 2 -16.46 -57.01 -15.24
CA ILE A 2 -16.11 -55.59 -15.28
C ILE A 2 -14.58 -55.50 -15.08
N GLY A 3 -13.87 -54.85 -16.00
CA GLY A 3 -12.46 -54.51 -15.83
C GLY A 3 -12.36 -53.21 -15.05
N ILE A 4 -11.69 -53.24 -13.90
CA ILE A 4 -11.44 -52.05 -13.07
C ILE A 4 -10.23 -51.34 -13.67
N PHE A 5 -10.48 -50.29 -14.44
CA PHE A 5 -9.45 -49.32 -14.82
C PHE A 5 -9.18 -48.42 -13.61
N SER A 6 -7.99 -48.56 -13.03
CA SER A 6 -7.48 -47.59 -12.06
C SER A 6 -7.00 -46.36 -12.83
N ILE A 7 -7.83 -45.31 -12.84
CA ILE A 7 -7.44 -44.01 -13.36
C ILE A 7 -6.57 -43.37 -12.27
N GLY A 8 -5.26 -43.45 -12.45
CA GLY A 8 -4.32 -42.66 -11.66
C GLY A 8 -4.59 -41.18 -11.91
N ILE A 9 -5.17 -40.50 -10.93
CA ILE A 9 -5.17 -39.04 -10.88
C ILE A 9 -3.73 -38.63 -10.66
N THR A 10 -3.02 -38.31 -11.74
CA THR A 10 -1.77 -37.56 -11.65
C THR A 10 -2.15 -36.18 -11.16
N ASN A 11 -2.00 -35.93 -9.87
CA ASN A 11 -1.83 -34.57 -9.37
C ASN A 11 -0.58 -34.03 -10.05
N THR A 12 -0.77 -33.26 -11.12
CA THR A 12 0.25 -32.40 -11.69
C THR A 12 0.57 -31.35 -10.65
N TYR A 13 1.52 -31.66 -9.77
CA TYR A 13 2.27 -30.64 -9.07
C TYR A 13 2.82 -29.70 -10.14
N ALA A 14 2.43 -28.43 -10.09
CA ALA A 14 3.05 -27.39 -10.89
C ALA A 14 4.57 -27.54 -10.76
N SER A 15 5.25 -27.67 -11.90
CA SER A 15 6.68 -27.90 -11.94
C SER A 15 7.42 -26.82 -11.15
N GLU A 16 8.46 -27.21 -10.43
CA GLU A 16 9.42 -26.32 -9.73
C GLU A 16 10.18 -25.35 -10.67
N ASN A 17 9.76 -25.21 -11.94
CA ASN A 17 10.40 -24.43 -13.00
C ASN A 17 9.41 -23.55 -13.77
N SER A 18 8.44 -22.91 -13.11
CA SER A 18 7.80 -21.75 -13.75
C SER A 18 8.80 -20.59 -13.71
N ASN A 19 9.57 -20.47 -14.80
CA ASN A 19 10.50 -19.37 -15.05
C ASN A 19 9.69 -18.11 -15.40
N PHE A 20 8.86 -17.62 -14.47
CA PHE A 20 8.18 -16.34 -14.66
C PHE A 20 9.19 -15.21 -14.45
N ASN A 21 9.53 -14.56 -15.55
CA ASN A 21 10.48 -13.46 -15.58
C ASN A 21 9.78 -12.13 -15.82
N ILE A 22 10.34 -11.08 -15.24
CA ILE A 22 9.98 -9.70 -15.54
C ILE A 22 11.19 -9.01 -16.17
N ASN A 23 10.99 -8.42 -17.35
CA ASN A 23 11.94 -7.52 -17.97
C ASN A 23 11.97 -6.21 -17.18
N SER A 24 13.07 -6.04 -16.44
CA SER A 24 13.26 -4.98 -15.46
C SER A 24 14.43 -4.10 -15.87
N GLN A 25 14.38 -2.83 -15.48
CA GLN A 25 15.58 -2.01 -15.50
C GLN A 25 16.60 -2.50 -14.44
N PRO A 26 17.91 -2.26 -14.62
CA PRO A 26 18.92 -2.57 -13.62
C PRO A 26 18.63 -1.90 -12.27
N ILE A 27 18.98 -2.60 -11.20
CA ILE A 27 18.76 -2.18 -9.82
C ILE A 27 20.11 -2.07 -9.11
N GLU A 28 20.35 -0.91 -8.49
CA GLU A 28 21.57 -0.65 -7.73
C GLU A 28 21.68 -1.60 -6.54
N GLU A 29 22.87 -2.17 -6.32
CA GLU A 29 23.12 -3.10 -5.21
C GLU A 29 22.81 -2.48 -3.84
N GLN A 30 23.02 -1.16 -3.69
CA GLN A 30 22.68 -0.42 -2.48
C GLN A 30 21.20 -0.53 -2.11
N ALA A 31 20.29 -0.51 -3.09
CA ALA A 31 18.86 -0.67 -2.85
C ALA A 31 18.51 -2.10 -2.39
N ILE A 32 19.20 -3.10 -2.95
CA ILE A 32 19.03 -4.51 -2.57
C ILE A 32 19.54 -4.73 -1.13
N ASN A 33 20.68 -4.15 -0.77
CA ASN A 33 21.24 -4.25 0.58
C ASN A 33 20.38 -3.53 1.62
N PHE A 34 19.82 -2.36 1.26
CA PHE A 34 18.80 -1.69 2.07
C PHE A 34 17.59 -2.61 2.29
N ALA A 35 17.03 -3.19 1.22
CA ALA A 35 15.87 -4.08 1.30
C ALA A 35 16.12 -5.30 2.21
N LYS A 36 17.29 -5.95 2.10
CA LYS A 36 17.66 -7.11 2.94
C LYS A 36 17.73 -6.77 4.42
N THR A 37 18.05 -5.52 4.76
CA THR A 37 18.17 -5.04 6.14
C THR A 37 16.82 -4.59 6.69
N ASP A 38 16.06 -3.87 5.89
CA ASP A 38 14.78 -3.27 6.29
C ASP A 38 13.62 -4.27 6.33
N PHE A 39 13.63 -5.26 5.44
CA PHE A 39 12.51 -6.16 5.19
C PHE A 39 11.99 -6.86 6.45
N GLU A 40 12.89 -7.29 7.34
CA GLU A 40 12.52 -7.97 8.59
C GLU A 40 11.65 -7.09 9.50
N HIS A 41 11.94 -5.80 9.56
CA HIS A 41 11.11 -4.84 10.30
C HIS A 41 9.77 -4.64 9.62
N SER A 42 9.78 -4.44 8.29
CA SER A 42 8.56 -4.23 7.51
C SER A 42 7.60 -5.43 7.60
N ILE A 43 8.07 -6.66 7.40
CA ILE A 43 7.25 -7.88 7.49
C ILE A 43 6.75 -8.14 8.92
N THR A 44 7.57 -7.89 9.93
CA THR A 44 7.16 -7.97 11.34
C THR A 44 6.02 -7.00 11.64
N SER A 45 6.13 -5.75 11.17
CA SER A 45 5.12 -4.72 11.40
C SER A 45 3.78 -5.04 10.72
N ILE A 46 3.77 -5.57 9.49
CA ILE A 46 2.50 -5.94 8.81
C ILE A 46 1.84 -7.16 9.45
N LEU A 47 2.62 -8.16 9.89
CA LEU A 47 2.10 -9.33 10.60
C LEU A 47 1.49 -8.97 11.96
N LEU A 48 2.09 -8.00 12.68
CA LEU A 48 1.52 -7.45 13.90
C LEU A 48 0.19 -6.74 13.64
N MET A 49 0.11 -5.94 12.58
CA MET A 49 -1.10 -5.20 12.19
C MET A 49 -2.26 -6.16 11.84
N GLU A 50 -1.97 -7.21 11.10
CA GLU A 50 -2.95 -8.26 10.73
C GLU A 50 -3.34 -9.14 11.92
N ASN A 51 -2.68 -8.97 13.07
CA ASN A 51 -2.84 -9.82 14.25
C ASN A 51 -2.65 -11.30 13.89
N ASN A 52 -1.62 -11.57 13.09
CA ASN A 52 -1.27 -12.95 12.75
C ASN A 52 -0.68 -13.62 14.00
N THR A 53 -1.49 -14.43 14.66
CA THR A 53 -1.15 -15.18 15.88
C THR A 53 -0.46 -16.51 15.59
N GLU A 54 -0.32 -16.89 14.31
CA GLU A 54 0.33 -18.15 13.94
C GLU A 54 1.82 -18.10 14.32
N THR A 55 2.28 -19.19 14.91
CA THR A 55 3.70 -19.47 15.16
C THR A 55 4.29 -20.15 13.93
N ASP A 56 5.59 -19.97 13.69
CA ASP A 56 6.34 -20.65 12.62
C ASP A 56 5.96 -20.27 11.18
N ILE A 57 5.42 -19.05 10.98
CA ILE A 57 5.26 -18.49 9.63
C ILE A 57 6.62 -18.05 9.08
N ASN A 58 6.90 -18.53 7.86
CA ASN A 58 8.10 -18.19 7.12
C ASN A 58 7.73 -17.43 5.84
N TYR A 59 8.49 -16.38 5.57
CA TYR A 59 8.35 -15.59 4.36
C TYR A 59 9.70 -15.45 3.68
N THR A 60 9.67 -15.36 2.36
CA THR A 60 10.86 -15.12 1.56
C THR A 60 10.70 -13.85 0.72
N LEU A 61 11.71 -12.99 0.75
CA LEU A 61 11.86 -11.87 -0.17
C LEU A 61 12.42 -12.38 -1.50
N GLY A 62 11.68 -12.17 -2.58
CA GLY A 62 12.08 -12.50 -3.95
C GLY A 62 12.98 -11.44 -4.60
N SER A 63 13.51 -11.78 -5.77
CA SER A 63 14.31 -10.88 -6.58
C SER A 63 13.51 -9.65 -6.99
N PRO A 64 14.11 -8.45 -6.92
CA PRO A 64 13.39 -7.23 -7.20
C PRO A 64 13.25 -6.96 -8.69
N PHE A 65 12.21 -6.21 -9.03
CA PHE A 65 12.00 -5.68 -10.37
C PHE A 65 11.58 -4.20 -10.30
N LYS A 66 11.79 -3.50 -11.42
CA LYS A 66 11.28 -2.16 -11.69
C LYS A 66 10.29 -2.23 -12.83
N MET A 67 9.28 -1.38 -12.75
CA MET A 67 8.36 -1.17 -13.85
C MET A 67 8.84 0.00 -14.72
N LEU A 68 8.42 0.04 -15.98
CA LEU A 68 8.58 1.22 -16.81
C LEU A 68 7.50 2.24 -16.44
N ASP A 69 7.83 3.20 -15.58
CA ASP A 69 6.87 4.15 -15.00
C ASP A 69 7.07 5.61 -15.43
N GLY A 70 7.94 5.82 -16.42
CA GLY A 70 8.32 7.14 -16.90
C GLY A 70 9.20 7.92 -15.93
N GLU A 71 9.44 7.43 -14.70
CA GLU A 71 10.32 8.09 -13.75
C GLU A 71 11.80 7.94 -14.17
N ASN A 72 12.64 8.83 -13.64
CA ASN A 72 14.08 8.65 -13.69
C ASN A 72 14.42 7.34 -12.95
N THR A 73 15.20 6.47 -13.60
CA THR A 73 15.53 5.12 -13.12
C THR A 73 16.17 5.11 -11.73
N ALA A 74 16.88 6.18 -11.34
CA ALA A 74 17.50 6.31 -10.03
C ALA A 74 16.48 6.52 -8.89
N ASN A 75 15.29 7.01 -9.23
CA ASN A 75 14.23 7.36 -8.28
C ASN A 75 12.99 6.49 -8.42
N SER A 76 12.93 5.55 -9.38
CA SER A 76 11.77 4.70 -9.58
C SER A 76 11.55 3.73 -8.43
N SER A 77 10.31 3.26 -8.28
CA SER A 77 9.94 2.28 -7.26
C SER A 77 10.56 0.92 -7.58
N ILE A 78 11.14 0.28 -6.57
CA ILE A 78 11.70 -1.08 -6.67
C ILE A 78 10.78 -2.02 -5.91
N PHE A 79 10.24 -3.01 -6.60
CA PHE A 79 9.25 -3.94 -6.05
C PHE A 79 9.90 -5.29 -5.77
N PHE A 80 9.66 -5.82 -4.58
CA PHE A 80 10.14 -7.12 -4.13
C PHE A 80 8.91 -7.97 -3.76
N PRO A 81 8.64 -9.08 -4.46
CA PRO A 81 7.58 -9.99 -4.07
C PRO A 81 7.94 -10.69 -2.76
N VAL A 82 6.97 -10.81 -1.87
CA VAL A 82 7.10 -11.50 -0.59
C VAL A 82 6.27 -12.77 -0.63
N PHE A 83 6.95 -13.90 -0.71
CA PHE A 83 6.34 -15.22 -0.78
C PHE A 83 6.08 -15.76 0.63
N SER A 84 4.89 -16.32 0.86
CA SER A 84 4.68 -17.20 2.01
C SER A 84 5.29 -18.57 1.68
N ASP A 85 6.14 -19.09 2.56
CA ASP A 85 6.73 -20.41 2.33
C ASP A 85 5.73 -21.56 2.58
N ALA A 86 4.56 -21.27 3.21
CA ALA A 86 3.54 -22.28 3.50
C ALA A 86 2.80 -22.75 2.23
N ASP A 87 2.53 -21.82 1.30
CA ASP A 87 1.79 -22.10 0.06
C ASP A 87 2.53 -21.64 -1.20
N ASN A 88 3.75 -21.08 -1.05
CA ASN A 88 4.57 -20.54 -2.13
C ASN A 88 3.87 -19.45 -2.96
N THR A 89 2.94 -18.70 -2.34
CA THR A 89 2.21 -17.60 -3.00
C THR A 89 2.73 -16.23 -2.56
N ILE A 90 2.59 -15.24 -3.45
CA ILE A 90 2.90 -13.84 -3.17
C ILE A 90 1.80 -13.26 -2.26
N LYS A 91 2.16 -12.93 -1.02
CA LYS A 91 1.23 -12.32 -0.04
C LYS A 91 1.33 -10.80 0.01
N TYR A 92 2.54 -10.28 -0.18
CA TYR A 92 2.81 -8.85 -0.11
C TYR A 92 3.80 -8.45 -1.20
N ILE A 93 3.83 -7.15 -1.47
CA ILE A 93 4.93 -6.50 -2.18
C ILE A 93 5.61 -5.56 -1.19
N TYR A 94 6.91 -5.76 -1.02
CA TYR A 94 7.79 -4.82 -0.35
C TYR A 94 8.36 -3.86 -1.39
N THR A 95 8.17 -2.56 -1.18
CA THR A 95 8.57 -1.50 -2.11
C THR A 95 9.65 -0.65 -1.47
N VAL A 96 10.76 -0.46 -2.19
CA VAL A 96 11.83 0.46 -1.84
C VAL A 96 11.83 1.64 -2.79
N LYS A 97 11.92 2.86 -2.25
CA LYS A 97 12.02 4.09 -3.04
C LYS A 97 12.84 5.14 -2.30
N LYS A 98 13.56 5.99 -3.04
CA LYS A 98 14.22 7.16 -2.46
C LYS A 98 13.18 8.22 -2.10
N ASN A 99 13.25 8.78 -0.90
CA ASN A 99 12.46 9.93 -0.49
C ASN A 99 12.98 11.21 -1.19
N THR A 100 12.36 12.37 -0.93
CA THR A 100 12.76 13.63 -1.58
C THR A 100 14.16 14.12 -1.17
N ASN A 101 14.74 13.54 -0.11
CA ASN A 101 16.11 13.81 0.32
C ASN A 101 17.12 12.81 -0.28
N GLY A 102 16.67 11.85 -1.09
CA GLY A 102 17.52 10.82 -1.70
C GLY A 102 17.78 9.60 -0.82
N GLU A 103 17.18 9.51 0.37
CA GLU A 103 17.33 8.38 1.30
C GLU A 103 16.36 7.26 0.96
N TYR A 104 16.78 6.00 1.06
CA TYR A 104 15.88 4.87 0.87
C TYR A 104 14.83 4.79 1.98
N SER A 105 13.59 4.54 1.58
CA SER A 105 12.47 4.24 2.46
C SER A 105 11.77 2.97 1.97
N GLY A 106 11.39 2.13 2.94
CA GLY A 106 10.67 0.88 2.73
C GLY A 106 9.17 1.01 3.00
N SER A 107 8.37 0.24 2.27
CA SER A 107 6.95 0.04 2.58
C SER A 107 6.52 -1.37 2.20
N ILE A 108 5.55 -1.94 2.91
CA ILE A 108 4.98 -3.26 2.59
C ILE A 108 3.46 -3.20 2.64
N SER A 109 2.81 -3.85 1.67
CA SER A 109 1.35 -3.99 1.61
C SER A 109 0.95 -5.12 0.68
N GLN A 110 -0.35 -5.36 0.54
CA GLN A 110 -0.92 -6.31 -0.42
C GLN A 110 -0.97 -5.76 -1.86
N PHE A 111 -0.47 -4.54 -2.10
CA PHE A 111 -0.45 -3.91 -3.42
C PHE A 111 0.19 -4.81 -4.48
N LEU A 112 -0.53 -5.08 -5.57
CA LEU A 112 -0.15 -5.97 -6.68
C LEU A 112 0.10 -7.44 -6.32
N ALA A 113 0.00 -7.86 -5.06
CA ALA A 113 0.36 -9.23 -4.67
C ALA A 113 -0.49 -10.27 -5.41
N LYS A 114 -1.81 -10.05 -5.45
CA LYS A 114 -2.75 -10.94 -6.14
C LYS A 114 -2.59 -10.88 -7.66
N GLU A 115 -2.47 -9.68 -8.21
CA GLU A 115 -2.29 -9.45 -9.64
C GLU A 115 -1.02 -10.14 -10.15
N LEU A 116 0.08 -9.99 -9.42
CA LEU A 116 1.35 -10.62 -9.76
C LEU A 116 1.30 -12.14 -9.58
N GLN A 117 0.64 -12.64 -8.53
CA GLN A 117 0.40 -14.07 -8.36
C GLN A 117 -0.37 -14.67 -9.55
N ASN A 118 -1.42 -13.99 -10.02
CA ASN A 118 -2.17 -14.45 -11.19
C ASN A 118 -1.31 -14.51 -12.46
N LEU A 119 -0.34 -13.61 -12.62
CA LEU A 119 0.62 -13.69 -13.73
C LEU A 119 1.56 -14.88 -13.57
N VAL A 120 2.06 -15.13 -12.37
CA VAL A 120 2.92 -16.28 -12.06
C VAL A 120 2.22 -17.62 -12.32
N ASP A 121 0.92 -17.69 -12.05
CA ASP A 121 0.09 -18.89 -12.25
C ASP A 121 -0.40 -19.05 -13.70
N SER A 122 -0.16 -18.05 -14.54
CA SER A 122 -0.49 -18.09 -15.97
C SER A 122 0.61 -18.76 -16.79
N ASN A 123 0.33 -19.03 -18.07
CA ASN A 123 1.33 -19.55 -19.02
C ASN A 123 2.32 -18.48 -19.52
N ILE A 124 2.35 -17.29 -18.91
CA ILE A 124 3.31 -16.24 -19.23
C ILE A 124 4.66 -16.61 -18.63
N THR A 125 5.71 -16.61 -19.44
CA THR A 125 7.08 -16.89 -18.98
C THR A 125 7.93 -15.63 -18.90
N ASP A 126 7.62 -14.60 -19.68
CA ASP A 126 8.36 -13.35 -19.69
C ASP A 126 7.41 -12.19 -19.99
N THR A 127 7.56 -11.08 -19.29
CA THR A 127 6.69 -9.91 -19.45
C THR A 127 7.41 -8.63 -19.06
N THR A 128 6.98 -7.51 -19.64
CA THR A 128 7.38 -6.16 -19.23
C THR A 128 6.21 -5.51 -18.51
N LEU A 129 6.42 -4.99 -17.30
CA LEU A 129 5.43 -4.22 -16.56
C LEU A 129 5.66 -2.73 -16.77
N PHE A 130 4.58 -1.98 -17.01
CA PHE A 130 4.68 -0.53 -17.21
C PHE A 130 3.47 0.22 -16.64
N PHE A 131 3.70 1.47 -16.26
CA PHE A 131 2.71 2.34 -15.67
C PHE A 131 2.34 3.45 -16.65
N GLN A 132 1.06 3.55 -16.97
CA GLN A 132 0.52 4.52 -17.93
C GLN A 132 -0.92 4.86 -17.56
N ASP A 133 -1.33 6.13 -17.74
CA ASP A 133 -2.69 6.60 -17.43
C ASP A 133 -3.19 6.21 -16.02
N ASN A 134 -2.29 6.34 -15.06
CA ASN A 134 -2.44 5.95 -13.66
C ASN A 134 -2.66 4.44 -13.42
N SER A 135 -2.62 3.60 -14.44
CA SER A 135 -2.83 2.16 -14.33
C SER A 135 -1.56 1.38 -14.65
N ILE A 136 -1.56 0.10 -14.33
CA ILE A 136 -0.45 -0.81 -14.59
C ILE A 136 -0.86 -1.81 -15.64
N TYR A 137 0.02 -2.00 -16.61
CA TYR A 137 -0.14 -2.90 -17.72
C TYR A 137 1.04 -3.85 -17.82
N TYR A 138 0.84 -4.91 -18.60
CA TYR A 138 1.86 -5.88 -18.92
C TYR A 138 1.80 -6.28 -20.40
N SER A 139 2.93 -6.70 -20.95
CA SER A 139 3.05 -7.22 -22.31
C SER A 139 3.02 -8.74 -22.31
N ASP A 140 2.12 -9.34 -23.09
CA ASP A 140 2.02 -10.78 -23.30
C ASP A 140 1.96 -11.06 -24.80
N ASN A 141 3.03 -11.64 -25.34
CA ASN A 141 3.17 -11.98 -26.76
C ASN A 141 2.85 -10.80 -27.70
N GLY A 142 3.32 -9.60 -27.34
CA GLY A 142 3.10 -8.36 -28.10
C GLY A 142 1.73 -7.71 -27.88
N GLN A 143 0.85 -8.29 -27.07
CA GLN A 143 -0.39 -7.67 -26.64
C GLN A 143 -0.25 -6.97 -25.29
N ILE A 144 -0.84 -5.79 -25.17
CA ILE A 144 -0.89 -5.03 -23.92
C ILE A 144 -2.16 -5.39 -23.17
N LYS A 145 -2.00 -5.78 -21.89
CA LYS A 145 -3.09 -6.16 -21.01
C LYS A 145 -3.04 -5.37 -19.71
N LEU A 146 -4.21 -5.01 -19.19
CA LEU A 146 -4.34 -4.30 -17.92
C LEU A 146 -4.04 -5.27 -16.77
N LEU A 147 -3.08 -4.93 -15.92
CA LEU A 147 -2.77 -5.68 -14.70
C LEU A 147 -3.55 -5.12 -13.52
N TRP A 148 -3.52 -3.80 -13.34
CA TRP A 148 -4.14 -3.12 -12.21
C TRP A 148 -4.67 -1.75 -12.62
N LYS A 149 -5.89 -1.42 -12.20
CA LYS A 149 -6.54 -0.15 -12.51
C LYS A 149 -6.54 0.78 -11.31
N SER A 150 -5.98 1.97 -11.46
CA SER A 150 -6.10 3.01 -10.42
C SER A 150 -7.49 3.62 -10.39
N PRO A 151 -7.98 4.02 -9.20
CA PRO A 151 -9.14 4.90 -9.08
C PRO A 151 -9.00 6.21 -9.87
N LEU A 152 -7.77 6.69 -10.11
CA LEU A 152 -7.49 7.91 -10.88
C LEU A 152 -7.31 7.68 -12.38
N SER A 153 -7.56 6.47 -12.88
CA SER A 153 -7.38 6.18 -14.30
C SER A 153 -8.46 6.89 -15.13
N THR A 154 -8.01 7.70 -16.09
CA THR A 154 -8.87 8.41 -17.04
C THR A 154 -9.08 7.62 -18.34
N GLU A 155 -8.35 6.52 -18.52
CA GLU A 155 -8.31 5.77 -19.77
C GLU A 155 -9.58 4.96 -19.99
N LYS A 156 -10.19 5.13 -21.16
CA LYS A 156 -11.46 4.48 -21.54
C LYS A 156 -11.25 3.39 -22.59
N ASN A 157 -10.22 3.52 -23.43
CA ASN A 157 -10.04 2.69 -24.62
C ASN A 157 -8.82 1.76 -24.53
N GLY A 158 -8.09 1.80 -23.41
CA GLY A 158 -6.91 0.97 -23.16
C GLY A 158 -5.65 1.54 -23.80
N VAL A 159 -4.50 0.94 -23.48
CA VAL A 159 -3.20 1.38 -23.98
C VAL A 159 -2.79 0.52 -25.19
N SER A 160 -2.46 1.18 -26.31
CA SER A 160 -2.09 0.50 -27.56
C SER A 160 -0.59 0.30 -27.77
N SER A 161 0.25 1.08 -27.09
CA SER A 161 1.71 0.98 -27.17
C SER A 161 2.36 1.54 -25.91
N PHE A 162 3.58 1.11 -25.63
CA PHE A 162 4.46 1.70 -24.63
C PHE A 162 5.86 1.85 -25.21
N THR A 163 6.64 2.79 -24.70
CA THR A 163 8.04 2.96 -25.10
C THR A 163 8.90 2.00 -24.31
N GLU A 164 9.40 0.95 -24.96
CA GLU A 164 10.46 0.12 -24.38
C GLU A 164 11.72 0.96 -24.19
N LYS A 165 12.26 0.96 -22.98
CA LYS A 165 13.59 1.54 -22.73
C LYS A 165 14.64 0.51 -23.14
N ASN A 166 15.70 0.98 -23.79
CA ASN A 166 16.89 0.17 -24.00
C ASN A 166 17.49 -0.20 -22.61
N ASP A 167 18.09 -1.39 -22.50
CA ASP A 167 18.76 -1.91 -21.29
C ASP A 167 17.87 -2.60 -20.24
N LEU A 168 16.91 -3.45 -20.66
CA LEU A 168 16.19 -4.34 -19.74
C LEU A 168 16.98 -5.63 -19.46
N ILE A 169 16.89 -6.11 -18.23
CA ILE A 169 17.37 -7.42 -17.79
C ILE A 169 16.17 -8.31 -17.44
N SER A 170 16.24 -9.59 -17.80
CA SER A 170 15.21 -10.56 -17.44
C SER A 170 15.45 -11.03 -16.00
N VAL A 171 14.47 -10.81 -15.11
CA VAL A 171 14.56 -11.15 -13.69
C VAL A 171 13.55 -12.22 -13.34
N ASN A 172 14.03 -13.39 -12.90
CA ASN A 172 13.17 -14.39 -12.25
C ASN A 172 12.84 -13.91 -10.84
N ILE A 173 11.58 -13.50 -10.63
CA ILE A 173 11.14 -12.92 -9.35
C ILE A 173 11.04 -13.95 -8.21
N LYS A 174 10.99 -15.25 -8.53
CA LYS A 174 10.96 -16.35 -7.54
C LYS A 174 12.33 -16.63 -6.91
N ASN A 175 13.41 -16.10 -7.50
CA ASN A 175 14.73 -16.22 -6.92
C ASN A 175 14.75 -15.56 -5.52
N LYS A 176 15.10 -16.34 -4.51
CA LYS A 176 15.05 -15.96 -3.10
C LYS A 176 16.28 -15.14 -2.71
N ILE A 177 16.11 -13.95 -2.15
CA ILE A 177 17.23 -13.08 -1.74
C ILE A 177 17.38 -12.90 -0.22
N LYS A 178 16.32 -13.16 0.56
CA LYS A 178 16.33 -13.10 2.03
C LYS A 178 15.17 -13.90 2.59
N ASN A 179 15.45 -14.76 3.57
CA ASN A 179 14.42 -15.48 4.32
C ASN A 179 14.10 -14.74 5.63
N PHE A 180 12.85 -14.82 6.03
CA PHE A 180 12.33 -14.38 7.32
C PHE A 180 11.61 -15.55 7.98
N SER A 181 11.95 -15.80 9.24
CA SER A 181 11.28 -16.80 10.07
C SER A 181 10.78 -16.12 11.32
N LYS A 182 9.47 -16.15 11.56
CA LYS A 182 8.91 -15.68 12.81
C LYS A 182 9.24 -16.68 13.93
N LYS A 183 10.30 -16.42 14.69
CA LYS A 183 10.79 -17.32 15.76
C LYS A 183 10.16 -17.08 17.15
N GLN A 184 9.34 -16.04 17.32
CA GLN A 184 8.71 -15.72 18.61
C GLN A 184 7.24 -15.33 18.45
N ASN A 185 6.48 -15.62 19.52
CA ASN A 185 5.16 -15.05 19.75
C ASN A 185 5.29 -13.53 19.87
N PHE A 186 4.63 -12.78 18.99
CA PHE A 186 4.29 -11.40 19.34
C PHE A 186 3.44 -11.45 20.61
N PRO A 187 3.64 -10.53 21.57
CA PRO A 187 2.75 -10.44 22.71
C PRO A 187 1.31 -10.37 22.20
N ALA A 188 0.44 -11.25 22.71
CA ALA A 188 -0.94 -11.32 22.27
C ALA A 188 -1.56 -9.93 22.36
N VAL A 189 -1.97 -9.39 21.20
CA VAL A 189 -2.58 -8.06 21.14
C VAL A 189 -3.91 -8.13 21.88
N LYS A 190 -3.96 -7.62 23.11
CA LYS A 190 -5.23 -7.43 23.83
C LYS A 190 -6.00 -6.32 23.12
N ARG A 191 -6.86 -6.69 22.17
CA ARG A 191 -7.77 -5.77 21.48
C ARG A 191 -8.83 -5.29 22.47
N VAL A 192 -8.66 -4.12 23.07
CA VAL A 192 -9.67 -3.53 23.95
C VAL A 192 -10.44 -2.45 23.19
N LYS A 193 -11.72 -2.74 22.89
CA LYS A 193 -12.82 -1.88 22.40
C LYS A 193 -12.62 -1.00 21.14
N SER A 194 -11.42 -0.54 20.79
CA SER A 194 -11.16 0.28 19.59
C SER A 194 -9.66 0.54 19.34
N VAL A 195 -8.80 0.42 20.36
CA VAL A 195 -7.35 0.62 20.27
C VAL A 195 -6.63 -0.60 20.81
N SER A 196 -5.56 -0.98 20.14
CA SER A 196 -4.65 -2.05 20.50
C SER A 196 -3.27 -1.46 20.79
N SER A 197 -2.69 -1.78 21.93
CA SER A 197 -1.38 -1.25 22.33
C SER A 197 -0.55 -2.26 23.09
N GLY A 198 0.76 -2.13 22.96
CA GLY A 198 1.78 -2.76 23.78
C GLY A 198 2.93 -1.80 24.03
N ASP A 199 4.01 -2.27 24.64
CA ASP A 199 5.17 -1.42 25.00
C ASP A 199 5.80 -0.74 23.78
N ASN A 200 5.70 -1.38 22.62
CA ASN A 200 6.37 -0.97 21.39
C ASN A 200 5.41 -0.71 20.21
N PHE A 201 4.09 -0.69 20.43
CA PHE A 201 3.13 -0.38 19.37
C PHE A 201 1.83 0.22 19.90
N ILE A 202 1.17 1.03 19.07
CA ILE A 202 -0.19 1.52 19.29
C ILE A 202 -0.89 1.54 17.93
N MET A 203 -2.08 0.96 17.83
CA MET A 203 -2.89 1.01 16.61
C MET A 203 -4.37 1.06 16.94
N ILE A 204 -5.13 1.80 16.15
CA ILE A 204 -6.58 1.72 16.13
C ILE A 204 -6.96 0.44 15.39
N ASN A 205 -7.98 -0.26 15.88
CA ASN A 205 -8.52 -1.47 15.25
C ASN A 205 -9.29 -1.07 13.98
N TRP A 206 -8.55 -0.68 12.96
CA TRP A 206 -9.02 -0.03 11.75
C TRP A 206 -9.85 -0.98 10.88
N ARG A 207 -10.98 -0.47 10.41
CA ARG A 207 -11.90 -1.14 9.48
C ARG A 207 -12.11 -0.24 8.27
N ILE A 208 -11.96 -0.83 7.09
CA ILE A 208 -12.19 -0.15 5.82
C ILE A 208 -13.62 -0.48 5.38
N ALA A 209 -14.51 0.51 5.45
CA ALA A 209 -15.91 0.35 5.08
C ALA A 209 -16.19 0.70 3.61
N GLU A 210 -15.37 1.58 3.03
CA GLU A 210 -15.47 2.02 1.64
C GLU A 210 -14.09 2.43 1.12
N THR A 211 -13.90 2.34 -0.19
CA THR A 211 -12.68 2.74 -0.89
C THR A 211 -13.01 3.74 -1.99
N GLN A 212 -12.09 4.67 -2.23
CA GLN A 212 -12.21 5.65 -3.28
C GLN A 212 -12.21 5.01 -4.67
N THR A 213 -13.16 5.44 -5.49
CA THR A 213 -13.28 5.10 -6.92
C THR A 213 -12.87 6.31 -7.78
N SER A 214 -13.54 6.59 -8.89
CA SER A 214 -13.17 7.60 -9.88
C SER A 214 -13.29 9.06 -9.44
N PHE A 215 -13.84 9.34 -8.26
CA PHE A 215 -14.09 10.72 -7.80
C PHE A 215 -12.95 11.23 -6.91
N PRO A 216 -12.55 12.51 -6.99
CA PRO A 216 -11.42 13.09 -6.26
C PRO A 216 -11.77 13.41 -4.80
N TRP A 217 -12.37 12.44 -4.11
CA TRP A 217 -12.93 12.61 -2.76
C TRP A 217 -12.02 12.03 -1.66
N CYS A 218 -10.72 11.89 -1.91
CA CYS A 218 -9.77 11.29 -0.97
C CYS A 218 -9.91 11.82 0.45
N ALA A 219 -10.05 13.14 0.61
CA ALA A 219 -10.26 13.77 1.91
C ALA A 219 -11.57 13.35 2.60
N ALA A 220 -12.66 13.19 1.85
CA ALA A 220 -13.94 12.71 2.39
C ALA A 220 -13.86 11.25 2.82
N TYR A 221 -13.20 10.39 2.04
CA TYR A 221 -13.00 8.98 2.40
C TYR A 221 -12.14 8.85 3.67
N VAL A 222 -11.08 9.64 3.78
CA VAL A 222 -10.25 9.69 5.00
C VAL A 222 -11.06 10.17 6.20
N GLU A 223 -11.79 11.28 6.07
CA GLU A 223 -12.63 11.78 7.15
C GLU A 223 -13.68 10.75 7.59
N ALA A 224 -14.39 10.14 6.63
CA ALA A 224 -15.38 9.10 6.92
C ALA A 224 -14.75 7.91 7.66
N ALA A 225 -13.61 7.43 7.19
CA ALA A 225 -12.94 6.32 7.84
C ALA A 225 -12.44 6.67 9.24
N ILE A 226 -11.90 7.88 9.45
CA ILE A 226 -11.49 8.34 10.79
C ILE A 226 -12.70 8.34 11.73
N LEU A 227 -13.80 8.99 11.33
CA LEU A 227 -15.04 9.11 12.11
C LEU A 227 -15.68 7.74 12.44
N CYS A 228 -15.72 6.84 11.46
CA CYS A 228 -16.24 5.49 11.63
C CYS A 228 -15.36 4.58 12.51
N ASN A 229 -14.06 4.87 12.62
CA ASN A 229 -13.12 4.10 13.44
C ASN A 229 -12.81 4.74 14.80
N LYS A 230 -13.47 5.84 15.16
CA LYS A 230 -13.38 6.42 16.50
C LYS A 230 -13.89 5.47 17.58
N THR A 231 -13.42 5.65 18.80
CA THR A 231 -13.85 4.89 19.98
C THR A 231 -15.36 5.06 20.28
N ASP A 232 -15.90 6.24 19.99
CA ASP A 232 -17.30 6.64 20.12
C ASP A 232 -18.00 6.75 18.75
N VAL A 233 -17.57 5.93 17.77
CA VAL A 233 -18.07 5.75 16.40
C VAL A 233 -19.07 6.80 15.90
N ARG A 234 -18.64 7.59 14.91
CA ARG A 234 -19.49 8.55 14.18
C ARG A 234 -19.73 8.03 12.77
N ALA A 235 -20.75 7.19 12.62
CA ALA A 235 -21.04 6.52 11.34
C ALA A 235 -21.36 7.54 10.23
N THR A 236 -20.61 7.48 9.13
CA THR A 236 -20.78 8.33 7.95
C THR A 236 -20.17 7.67 6.70
N SER A 237 -20.23 8.35 5.56
CA SER A 237 -19.57 7.97 4.30
C SER A 237 -19.04 9.20 3.57
N ALA A 238 -18.10 9.00 2.66
CA ALA A 238 -17.58 10.02 1.75
C ALA A 238 -18.74 10.71 1.02
N ARG A 239 -19.73 9.94 0.54
CA ARG A 239 -20.91 10.51 -0.12
C ARG A 239 -21.71 11.43 0.82
N ALA A 240 -21.93 11.04 2.06
CA ALA A 240 -22.66 11.88 3.03
C ALA A 240 -21.92 13.20 3.31
N ILE A 241 -20.59 13.15 3.46
CA ILE A 241 -19.73 14.32 3.65
C ILE A 241 -19.81 15.26 2.43
N MET A 242 -19.71 14.70 1.23
CA MET A 242 -19.78 15.48 -0.01
C MET A 242 -21.14 16.17 -0.17
N HIS A 243 -22.25 15.49 0.12
CA HIS A 243 -23.59 16.08 0.05
C HIS A 243 -23.84 17.13 1.12
N TYR A 244 -23.34 16.95 2.35
CA TYR A 244 -23.38 17.99 3.37
C TYR A 244 -22.63 19.24 2.93
N THR A 245 -21.46 19.05 2.30
CA THR A 245 -20.60 20.16 1.90
C THR A 245 -21.16 20.91 0.69
N TYR A 246 -21.82 20.21 -0.23
CA TYR A 246 -22.38 20.76 -1.47
C TYR A 246 -23.88 20.48 -1.59
N PRO A 247 -24.73 21.00 -0.69
CA PRO A 247 -26.15 20.60 -0.59
C PRO A 247 -26.99 21.02 -1.80
N ASN A 248 -26.52 22.00 -2.57
CA ASN A 248 -27.23 22.56 -3.73
C ASN A 248 -26.74 21.98 -5.07
N LEU A 249 -25.80 21.03 -5.05
CA LEU A 249 -25.30 20.38 -6.26
C LEU A 249 -25.95 19.01 -6.43
N ASN A 250 -26.23 18.64 -7.67
CA ASN A 250 -26.64 17.26 -7.99
C ASN A 250 -25.45 16.30 -8.00
N ASN A 251 -25.72 14.99 -8.05
CA ASN A 251 -24.67 13.95 -8.00
C ASN A 251 -23.56 14.18 -9.03
N SER A 252 -23.92 14.39 -10.30
CA SER A 252 -22.92 14.58 -11.38
C SER A 252 -22.04 15.81 -11.17
N GLN A 253 -22.58 16.88 -10.59
CA GLN A 253 -21.80 18.07 -10.26
C GLN A 253 -20.85 17.83 -9.07
N ILE A 254 -21.25 17.04 -8.08
CA ILE A 254 -20.44 16.71 -6.89
C ILE A 254 -19.25 15.80 -7.24
N GLU A 255 -19.42 14.90 -8.22
CA GLU A 255 -18.40 13.93 -8.66
C GLU A 255 -17.06 14.57 -9.09
N SER A 256 -17.07 15.84 -9.48
CA SER A 256 -15.85 16.60 -9.86
C SER A 256 -15.29 17.48 -8.73
N LYS A 257 -15.95 17.55 -7.57
CA LYS A 257 -15.55 18.41 -6.45
C LYS A 257 -14.55 17.70 -5.54
N SER A 258 -13.69 18.49 -4.90
CA SER A 258 -12.75 18.07 -3.87
C SER A 258 -12.97 18.89 -2.60
N LEU A 259 -12.49 18.40 -1.46
CA LEU A 259 -12.62 19.08 -0.18
C LEU A 259 -11.30 19.75 0.23
N ASN A 260 -11.41 20.97 0.74
CA ASN A 260 -10.32 21.62 1.48
C ASN A 260 -10.42 21.29 2.99
N GLN A 261 -9.37 21.61 3.75
CA GLN A 261 -9.27 21.26 5.16
C GLN A 261 -10.33 21.94 6.05
N ASP A 262 -10.80 23.14 5.69
CA ASP A 262 -11.82 23.85 6.47
C ASP A 262 -13.20 23.20 6.31
N GLN A 263 -13.51 22.68 5.11
CA GLN A 263 -14.72 21.90 4.85
C GLN A 263 -14.73 20.59 5.65
N ILE A 264 -13.58 19.91 5.71
CA ILE A 264 -13.39 18.72 6.55
C ILE A 264 -13.65 19.05 8.02
N ILE A 265 -12.99 20.09 8.57
CA ILE A 265 -13.20 20.50 9.97
C ILE A 265 -14.67 20.87 10.23
N LYS A 266 -15.35 21.51 9.27
CA LYS A 266 -16.76 21.88 9.41
C LYS A 266 -17.67 20.65 9.51
N TYR A 267 -17.47 19.63 8.69
CA TYR A 267 -18.26 18.39 8.76
C TYR A 267 -17.98 17.63 10.06
N ALA A 268 -16.71 17.51 10.45
CA ALA A 268 -16.31 16.93 11.71
C ALA A 268 -16.99 17.62 12.92
N ASN A 269 -17.01 18.96 12.95
CA ASN A 269 -17.74 19.74 13.97
C ASN A 269 -19.25 19.43 13.99
N TYR A 270 -19.86 19.26 12.81
CA TYR A 270 -21.25 18.84 12.70
C TYR A 270 -21.50 17.44 13.30
N CYS A 271 -20.52 16.53 13.17
CA CYS A 271 -20.55 15.20 13.80
C CYS A 271 -20.22 15.21 15.30
N GLY A 272 -19.98 16.39 15.91
CA GLY A 272 -19.71 16.53 17.34
C GLY A 272 -18.26 16.25 17.72
N VAL A 273 -17.32 16.37 16.77
CA VAL A 273 -15.89 16.25 17.03
C VAL A 273 -15.17 17.53 16.60
N TYR A 274 -14.04 17.87 17.24
CA TYR A 274 -13.43 19.21 17.10
C TYR A 274 -11.97 19.14 16.66
N PRO A 275 -11.71 18.67 15.42
CA PRO A 275 -10.36 18.54 14.93
C PRO A 275 -9.68 19.89 14.69
N LYS A 276 -8.34 19.86 14.67
CA LYS A 276 -7.50 21.04 14.46
C LYS A 276 -6.47 20.79 13.37
N LYS A 277 -6.31 21.78 12.50
CA LYS A 277 -5.24 21.82 11.50
C LYS A 277 -3.90 22.08 12.19
N VAL A 278 -2.90 21.31 11.77
CA VAL A 278 -1.49 21.48 12.12
C VAL A 278 -0.73 21.56 10.79
N ALA A 279 -0.16 22.73 10.49
CA ALA A 279 0.51 23.00 9.22
C ALA A 279 1.95 22.43 9.18
N ARG A 280 2.10 21.17 9.60
CA ARG A 280 3.33 20.38 9.59
C ARG A 280 3.02 18.91 9.82
N ILE A 281 4.03 18.06 9.66
CA ILE A 281 4.01 16.69 10.20
C ILE A 281 4.02 16.71 11.73
N LEU A 282 3.52 15.62 12.33
CA LEU A 282 3.64 15.40 13.77
C LEU A 282 5.00 14.76 14.10
N ASN A 283 5.54 15.11 15.25
CA ASN A 283 6.62 14.33 15.83
C ASN A 283 6.07 13.03 16.44
N LEU A 284 6.97 12.09 16.75
CA LEU A 284 6.57 10.78 17.26
C LEU A 284 5.68 10.84 18.51
N SER A 285 6.03 11.70 19.48
CA SER A 285 5.27 11.83 20.74
C SER A 285 3.84 12.32 20.48
N GLU A 286 3.66 13.24 19.54
CA GLU A 286 2.36 13.72 19.10
C GLU A 286 1.56 12.61 18.40
N VAL A 287 2.20 11.82 17.52
CA VAL A 287 1.56 10.66 16.88
C VAL A 287 1.07 9.67 17.93
N GLN A 288 1.94 9.24 18.84
CA GLN A 288 1.60 8.33 19.94
C GLN A 288 0.48 8.89 20.81
N THR A 289 0.48 10.19 21.10
CA THR A 289 -0.56 10.85 21.90
C THR A 289 -1.93 10.80 21.21
N GLN A 290 -2.00 11.02 19.90
CA GLN A 290 -3.26 10.91 19.16
C GLN A 290 -3.76 9.46 19.15
N LEU A 291 -2.89 8.51 18.81
CA LEU A 291 -3.25 7.10 18.71
C LEU A 291 -3.69 6.50 20.06
N ARG A 292 -3.05 6.87 21.18
CA ARG A 292 -3.48 6.44 22.53
C ARG A 292 -4.89 6.91 22.88
N LYS A 293 -5.31 8.06 22.35
CA LYS A 293 -6.67 8.59 22.51
C LYS A 293 -7.69 7.94 21.57
N GLY A 294 -7.24 7.02 20.71
CA GLY A 294 -8.06 6.43 19.65
C GLY A 294 -8.33 7.39 18.49
N ASN A 295 -7.49 8.41 18.33
CA ASN A 295 -7.61 9.38 17.26
C ASN A 295 -6.64 9.02 16.14
N ALA A 296 -7.19 8.55 15.02
CA ALA A 296 -6.43 8.44 13.79
C ALA A 296 -6.07 9.85 13.30
N ILE A 297 -5.00 9.93 12.53
CA ILE A 297 -4.43 11.20 12.07
C ILE A 297 -4.71 11.31 10.58
N TYR A 298 -5.29 12.44 10.18
CA TYR A 298 -5.41 12.80 8.78
C TYR A 298 -4.06 13.31 8.29
N MET A 299 -3.53 12.66 7.25
CA MET A 299 -2.31 13.05 6.56
C MET A 299 -2.67 13.82 5.30
N GLY A 300 -2.40 15.13 5.28
CA GLY A 300 -2.37 15.90 4.05
C GLY A 300 -1.00 15.77 3.41
N THR A 301 -0.98 15.39 2.13
CA THR A 301 0.28 15.08 1.44
C THR A 301 0.43 15.81 0.11
N ALA A 302 1.67 16.14 -0.25
CA ALA A 302 2.05 16.67 -1.56
C ALA A 302 2.57 15.56 -2.48
N GLY A 303 2.09 15.51 -3.72
CA GLY A 303 2.56 14.53 -4.71
C GLY A 303 3.92 14.89 -5.31
N TYR A 304 4.68 13.86 -5.69
CA TYR A 304 5.93 13.96 -6.44
C TYR A 304 5.98 12.88 -7.55
N GLY A 305 6.97 12.96 -8.44
CA GLY A 305 7.01 12.14 -9.66
C GLY A 305 5.86 12.53 -10.58
N ASN A 306 5.13 11.55 -11.12
CA ASN A 306 3.95 11.76 -11.98
C ASN A 306 2.78 12.44 -11.23
N TYR A 307 2.85 12.55 -9.90
CA TYR A 307 1.85 13.24 -9.07
C TYR A 307 2.28 14.65 -8.66
N SER A 308 3.34 15.20 -9.26
CA SER A 308 3.78 16.58 -8.98
C SER A 308 2.61 17.57 -9.11
N ASN A 309 2.51 18.52 -8.18
CA ASN A 309 1.40 19.48 -8.04
C ASN A 309 0.04 18.90 -7.61
N SER A 310 -0.04 17.60 -7.32
CA SER A 310 -1.25 16.96 -6.79
C SER A 310 -1.28 16.95 -5.26
N ARG A 311 -2.48 16.87 -4.68
CA ARG A 311 -2.71 16.66 -3.25
C ARG A 311 -3.45 15.35 -3.05
N HIS A 312 -3.11 14.64 -1.99
CA HIS A 312 -3.82 13.44 -1.58
C HIS A 312 -4.00 13.41 -0.06
N ALA A 313 -5.00 12.67 0.40
CA ALA A 313 -5.31 12.50 1.81
C ALA A 313 -5.16 11.02 2.17
N LEU A 314 -4.50 10.76 3.30
CA LEU A 314 -4.37 9.42 3.88
C LEU A 314 -4.71 9.43 5.37
N ALA A 315 -4.92 8.26 5.96
CA ALA A 315 -5.09 8.11 7.41
C ALA A 315 -3.90 7.37 8.03
N LEU A 316 -3.26 7.94 9.04
CA LEU A 316 -2.32 7.24 9.92
C LEU A 316 -3.11 6.73 11.13
N PHE A 317 -3.12 5.42 11.32
CA PHE A 317 -3.92 4.78 12.38
C PHE A 317 -3.11 3.89 13.31
N GLY A 318 -1.80 3.76 13.08
CA GLY A 318 -0.94 3.00 13.98
C GLY A 318 0.55 3.33 13.85
N TRP A 319 1.29 2.87 14.84
CA TRP A 319 2.72 3.02 14.97
C TRP A 319 3.33 1.80 15.64
N VAL A 320 4.54 1.43 15.24
CA VAL A 320 5.36 0.37 15.83
C VAL A 320 6.81 0.83 15.95
N ASN A 321 7.47 0.37 17.00
CA ASN A 321 8.90 0.46 17.22
C ASN A 321 9.52 -0.93 17.41
N GLN A 322 10.59 -1.21 16.70
CA GLN A 322 11.34 -2.45 16.77
C GLN A 322 12.80 -2.12 17.06
N GLY A 323 13.13 -1.92 18.34
CA GLY A 323 14.50 -1.63 18.75
C GLY A 323 15.07 -0.32 18.20
N GLY A 324 14.23 0.70 18.01
CA GLY A 324 14.60 1.98 17.42
C GLY A 324 14.08 2.14 15.99
N TYR A 325 13.76 1.05 15.30
CA TYR A 325 13.19 1.09 13.96
C TYR A 325 11.68 1.38 14.02
N GLN A 326 11.26 2.53 13.48
CA GLN A 326 9.89 3.02 13.52
C GLN A 326 9.14 2.78 12.21
N THR A 327 7.90 2.31 12.32
CA THR A 327 6.97 2.23 11.18
C THR A 327 5.63 2.86 11.51
N TYR A 328 4.95 3.38 10.50
CA TYR A 328 3.56 3.80 10.59
C TYR A 328 2.64 2.84 9.82
N TYR A 329 1.43 2.69 10.33
CA TYR A 329 0.31 2.06 9.62
C TYR A 329 -0.53 3.16 8.99
N VAL A 330 -0.61 3.12 7.66
CA VAL A 330 -1.27 4.14 6.85
C VAL A 330 -2.31 3.48 5.96
N TRP A 331 -3.48 4.10 5.87
CA TRP A 331 -4.51 3.71 4.91
C TRP A 331 -4.61 4.76 3.79
N ASN A 332 -4.43 4.29 2.56
CA ASN A 332 -4.72 5.04 1.35
C ASN A 332 -6.15 4.70 0.89
N PRO A 333 -7.06 5.67 0.73
CA PRO A 333 -8.43 5.42 0.28
C PRO A 333 -8.57 4.59 -0.99
N TRP A 334 -7.55 4.52 -1.84
CA TRP A 334 -7.56 3.71 -3.06
C TRP A 334 -7.59 2.19 -2.80
N TYR A 335 -7.22 1.76 -1.59
CA TYR A 335 -7.01 0.35 -1.28
C TYR A 335 -7.95 -0.14 -0.19
N ASN A 336 -8.35 -1.40 -0.31
CA ASN A 336 -9.10 -2.13 0.72
C ASN A 336 -8.17 -2.78 1.77
N TYR A 337 -6.89 -2.42 1.77
CA TYR A 337 -5.88 -2.84 2.72
C TYR A 337 -5.03 -1.64 3.17
N PRO A 338 -4.44 -1.70 4.37
CA PRO A 338 -3.45 -0.74 4.83
C PRO A 338 -2.03 -1.02 4.27
N THR A 339 -1.16 -0.02 4.40
CA THR A 339 0.26 -0.07 4.07
C THR A 339 1.08 0.21 5.32
N VAL A 340 2.13 -0.56 5.55
CA VAL A 340 3.17 -0.25 6.53
C VAL A 340 4.24 0.57 5.82
N ILE A 341 4.61 1.72 6.38
CA ILE A 341 5.67 2.59 5.84
C ILE A 341 6.76 2.80 6.88
N SER A 342 8.02 2.88 6.42
CA SER A 342 9.14 3.28 7.27
C SER A 342 8.96 4.73 7.73
N ALA A 343 9.26 4.98 9.00
CA ALA A 343 9.26 6.30 9.61
C ALA A 343 10.67 6.72 10.10
N ASN A 344 11.71 6.01 9.66
CA ASN A 344 13.10 6.22 10.10
C ASN A 344 13.87 7.23 9.23
N ALA A 345 13.40 7.48 8.00
CA ALA A 345 14.00 8.44 7.07
C ALA A 345 13.07 9.64 6.91
N GLY A 346 13.65 10.84 6.80
CA GLY A 346 12.91 12.08 6.63
C GLY A 346 13.02 12.58 5.20
N PRO A 347 11.93 13.05 4.55
CA PRO A 347 10.54 13.06 5.02
C PRO A 347 9.82 11.71 4.86
N VAL A 348 8.71 11.55 5.57
CA VAL A 348 7.83 10.38 5.45
C VAL A 348 7.11 10.43 4.10
N THR A 349 7.40 9.45 3.26
CA THR A 349 6.81 9.30 1.92
C THR A 349 5.96 8.04 1.85
N ILE A 350 4.88 8.13 1.07
CA ILE A 350 3.99 7.02 0.75
C ILE A 350 4.18 6.73 -0.75
N PRO A 351 4.96 5.71 -1.11
CA PRO A 351 5.20 5.39 -2.51
C PRO A 351 3.91 4.87 -3.17
N VAL A 352 3.69 5.31 -4.40
CA VAL A 352 2.68 4.77 -5.31
C VAL A 352 3.32 4.63 -6.70
N PRO A 353 2.81 3.76 -7.59
CA PRO A 353 3.36 3.62 -8.93
C PRO A 353 3.50 4.96 -9.66
N GLY A 354 4.65 5.22 -10.29
CA GLY A 354 4.92 6.47 -11.00
C GLY A 354 5.22 7.69 -10.11
N GLY A 355 5.28 7.55 -8.78
CA GLY A 355 5.61 8.68 -7.91
C GLY A 355 5.43 8.38 -6.43
N GLY A 356 4.77 9.29 -5.73
CA GLY A 356 4.47 9.12 -4.33
C GLY A 356 3.91 10.38 -3.73
N PHE A 357 3.65 10.33 -2.42
CA PHE A 357 3.13 11.44 -1.66
C PHE A 357 3.95 11.68 -0.39
N THR A 358 4.38 12.91 -0.18
CA THR A 358 5.13 13.34 1.00
C THR A 358 4.18 13.96 2.02
N TRP A 359 4.21 13.48 3.26
CA TRP A 359 3.41 14.06 4.34
C TRP A 359 3.92 15.46 4.72
N ASP A 360 3.04 16.47 4.67
CA ASP A 360 3.42 17.85 4.94
C ASP A 360 2.43 18.63 5.82
N ASN A 361 1.19 18.16 5.98
CA ASN A 361 0.16 18.81 6.78
C ASN A 361 -0.69 17.77 7.51
N THR A 362 -1.30 18.17 8.62
CA THR A 362 -2.03 17.25 9.49
C THR A 362 -3.36 17.83 9.95
N ILE A 363 -4.39 16.99 10.08
CA ILE A 363 -5.56 17.29 10.92
C ILE A 363 -5.59 16.26 12.06
N THR A 364 -5.69 16.75 13.30
CA THR A 364 -5.62 15.96 14.54
C THR A 364 -6.79 16.30 15.45
N ASN A 365 -6.84 15.70 16.66
CA ASN A 365 -7.87 15.99 17.66
C ASN A 365 -9.29 15.66 17.18
N TRP A 366 -9.39 14.61 16.38
CA TRP A 366 -10.64 14.05 15.88
C TRP A 366 -11.55 13.55 16.99
#